data_AF-R9HM45-F1
#
_entry.id   AF-R9HM45-F1
#
_cell.length_a   1.000
_cell.length_b   1.000
_cell.length_c   1.000
_cell.angle_alpha   90.00
_cell.angle_beta   90.00
_cell.angle_gamma   90.00
#
_symmetry.space_group_name_H-M   'P 1'
#
loop_
_entity.id
_entity.type
_entity.pdbx_description
1 polymer ?
#
loop_
_entity_poly.entity_id
_entity_poly.type
_entity_poly.pdbx_seq_one_letter_code
_entity_poly.pdbx_strand_id
1 'polypeptide(L)'
;MDFPVRKGLEAPLKVHGMYTRYFCIYCVVVGVMALVAVSFLTSAMSGKGSFLSFIVVLLIVAGISVAIRVVFINLSTEKKYTRFRKKVFVISNKDLLHSLK
;
A
#
# COMPACT_ATOMS: atom_id res chain seq x y z
N MET A 1 23.25 -6.88 -29.14
CA MET A 1 23.21 -7.83 -28.01
C MET A 1 21.86 -7.64 -27.34
N ASP A 2 20.82 -8.19 -27.93
CA ASP A 2 19.44 -7.99 -27.46
C ASP A 2 19.04 -9.18 -26.60
N PHE A 3 19.34 -9.06 -25.32
CA PHE A 3 18.84 -10.01 -24.33
C PHE A 3 17.31 -9.85 -24.27
N PRO A 4 16.52 -10.93 -24.43
CA PRO A 4 15.07 -10.87 -24.26
C PRO A 4 14.76 -10.67 -22.77
N VAL A 5 14.79 -9.42 -22.31
CA VAL A 5 14.36 -9.06 -20.96
C VAL A 5 12.85 -9.20 -20.92
N ARG A 6 12.34 -10.18 -20.15
CA ARG A 6 10.90 -10.32 -19.90
C ARG A 6 10.41 -9.10 -19.11
N LYS A 7 9.86 -8.10 -19.81
CA LYS A 7 9.08 -7.02 -19.17
C LYS A 7 7.87 -7.65 -18.47
N GLY A 8 7.79 -7.46 -17.15
CA GLY A 8 6.80 -8.10 -16.28
C GLY A 8 7.36 -9.02 -15.20
N LEU A 9 8.69 -9.19 -15.12
CA LEU A 9 9.37 -9.76 -13.95
C LEU A 9 9.68 -8.72 -12.85
N GLU A 10 9.19 -7.49 -13.03
CA GLU A 10 9.37 -6.41 -12.07
C GLU A 10 8.46 -6.71 -10.88
N ALA A 11 9.07 -6.94 -9.71
CA ALA A 11 8.32 -7.06 -8.48
C ALA A 11 7.51 -5.76 -8.31
N PRO A 12 6.17 -5.82 -8.21
CA PRO A 12 5.36 -4.64 -7.96
C PRO A 12 5.93 -3.85 -6.78
N LEU A 13 6.21 -2.56 -7.01
CA LEU A 13 6.88 -1.69 -6.04
C LEU A 13 6.11 -1.73 -4.70
N LYS A 14 6.80 -2.17 -3.66
CA LYS A 14 6.28 -2.15 -2.29
C LYS A 14 6.84 -0.94 -1.57
N VAL A 15 5.96 -0.01 -1.21
CA VAL A 15 6.32 1.13 -0.36
C VAL A 15 6.13 0.69 1.08
N HIS A 16 7.20 0.66 1.88
CA HIS A 16 7.14 0.23 3.29
C HIS A 16 6.50 -1.17 3.51
N GLY A 17 6.76 -2.12 2.59
CA GLY A 17 6.20 -3.48 2.67
C GLY A 17 4.75 -3.62 2.16
N MET A 18 4.09 -2.51 1.82
CA MET A 18 2.72 -2.48 1.29
C MET A 18 2.72 -2.20 -0.22
N TYR A 19 1.80 -2.85 -0.95
CA TYR A 19 1.53 -2.44 -2.34
C TYR A 19 1.08 -0.98 -2.39
N THR A 20 1.46 -0.25 -3.45
CA THR A 20 1.15 1.17 -3.64
C THR A 20 -0.34 1.49 -3.45
N ARG A 21 -1.26 0.62 -3.91
CA ARG A 21 -2.71 0.80 -3.71
C ARG A 21 -3.11 0.79 -2.23
N TYR A 22 -2.61 -0.16 -1.45
CA TYR A 22 -2.91 -0.25 -0.02
C TYR A 22 -2.20 0.85 0.78
N PHE A 23 -1.01 1.26 0.35
CA PHE A 23 -0.30 2.39 0.93
C PHE A 23 -1.09 3.69 0.78
N CYS A 24 -1.64 3.99 -0.41
CA CYS A 24 -2.49 5.17 -0.60
C CYS A 24 -3.72 5.16 0.31
N ILE A 25 -4.43 4.02 0.41
CA ILE A 25 -5.60 3.89 1.30
C ILE A 25 -5.19 4.10 2.76
N TYR A 26 -4.08 3.50 3.19
CA TYR A 26 -3.53 3.68 4.54
C TYR A 26 -3.23 5.15 4.83
N CYS A 27 -2.60 5.88 3.91
CA CYS A 27 -2.31 7.30 4.07
C CYS A 27 -3.59 8.13 4.24
N VAL A 28 -4.64 7.85 3.47
CA VAL A 28 -5.93 8.56 3.60
C VAL A 28 -6.54 8.30 4.97
N VAL A 29 -6.59 7.04 5.40
CA VAL A 29 -7.16 6.66 6.72
C VAL A 29 -6.38 7.31 7.86
N VAL A 30 -5.05 7.25 7.83
CA VAL A 30 -4.19 7.89 8.84
C VAL A 30 -4.36 9.40 8.82
N GLY A 31 -4.49 10.01 7.64
CA GLY A 31 -4.75 11.45 7.50
C GLY A 31 -6.06 11.87 8.17
N VAL A 32 -7.15 11.13 7.94
CA VAL A 32 -8.44 11.40 8.60
C VAL A 32 -8.33 11.24 10.12
N MET A 33 -7.66 10.19 10.59
CA MET A 33 -7.43 9.97 12.02
C MET A 33 -6.60 11.10 12.67
N ALA A 34 -5.61 11.63 11.94
CA ALA A 34 -4.82 12.76 12.39
C ALA A 34 -5.65 14.04 12.50
N LEU A 35 -6.56 14.31 11.56
CA LEU A 35 -7.48 15.44 11.64
C LEU A 35 -8.40 15.35 12.87
N VAL A 36 -8.87 14.15 13.21
CA VAL A 36 -9.63 13.92 14.44
C VAL A 36 -8.78 14.26 15.67
N ALA A 37 -7.54 13.78 15.75
CA ALA A 37 -6.65 14.08 16.86
C ALA A 37 -6.37 15.59 17.01
N VAL A 38 -6.15 16.30 15.90
CA VAL A 38 -5.97 17.76 15.89
C VAL A 38 -7.24 18.47 16.37
N SER A 39 -8.43 18.00 15.99
CA SER A 39 -9.70 18.59 16.45
C SER A 39 -9.87 18.51 17.97
N PHE A 40 -9.47 17.38 18.57
CA PHE A 40 -9.45 17.23 20.03
C PHE A 40 -8.38 18.12 20.70
N LEU A 41 -7.21 18.29 20.06
CA LEU A 41 -6.18 19.21 20.53
C LEU A 41 -6.69 20.65 20.54
N THR A 42 -7.31 21.10 19.46
CA THR A 42 -7.91 22.44 19.36
C THR A 42 -9.00 22.65 20.42
N SER A 43 -9.82 21.63 20.67
CA SER A 43 -10.85 21.67 21.70
C SER A 43 -10.27 21.79 23.12
N ALA A 44 -9.17 21.08 23.40
CA ALA A 44 -8.45 21.19 24.67
C ALA A 44 -7.79 22.57 24.83
N MET A 45 -7.15 23.10 23.78
CA MET A 45 -6.53 24.43 23.79
C MET A 45 -7.54 25.56 23.97
N SER A 46 -8.77 25.39 23.46
CA SER A 46 -9.85 26.37 23.62
C SER A 46 -10.49 26.36 25.03
N GLY A 47 -10.02 25.50 25.96
CA GLY A 47 -10.55 25.41 27.33
C GLY A 47 -11.92 24.75 27.46
N LYS A 48 -12.51 24.28 26.34
CA LYS A 48 -13.79 23.56 26.31
C LYS A 48 -13.62 22.05 26.50
N GLY A 49 -12.42 21.53 26.30
CA GLY A 49 -12.09 20.12 26.41
C GLY A 49 -11.10 19.82 27.53
N SER A 50 -11.09 18.56 27.98
CA SER A 50 -10.12 18.06 28.96
C SER A 50 -8.85 17.57 28.27
N PHE A 51 -7.67 17.98 28.73
CA PHE A 51 -6.39 17.49 28.21
C PHE A 51 -6.24 15.97 28.33
N LEU A 52 -6.81 15.37 29.39
CA LEU A 52 -6.85 13.91 29.55
C LEU A 52 -7.60 13.23 28.41
N SER A 53 -8.72 13.80 27.95
CA SER A 53 -9.48 13.24 26.83
C SER A 53 -8.67 13.24 25.53
N PHE A 54 -7.85 14.28 25.31
CA PHE A 54 -6.94 14.35 24.16
C PHE A 54 -5.88 13.24 24.22
N ILE A 55 -5.24 13.02 25.38
CA ILE A 55 -4.24 11.96 25.55
C ILE A 55 -4.85 10.58 25.26
N VAL A 56 -6.04 10.30 25.81
CA VAL A 56 -6.72 9.01 25.60
C VAL A 56 -7.04 8.80 24.11
N VAL A 57 -7.59 9.81 23.44
CA VAL A 57 -7.87 9.75 21.99
C VAL A 57 -6.58 9.53 21.20
N LEU A 58 -5.49 10.21 21.56
CA LEU A 58 -4.21 10.08 20.87
C LEU A 58 -3.64 8.66 20.98
N LEU A 59 -3.72 8.05 22.17
CA LEU A 59 -3.29 6.66 22.37
C LEU A 59 -4.12 5.67 21.54
N ILE A 60 -5.44 5.86 21.48
CA ILE A 60 -6.34 5.04 20.67
C ILE A 60 -6.01 5.18 19.18
N VAL A 61 -5.86 6.42 18.70
CA VAL A 61 -5.49 6.72 17.30
C VAL A 61 -4.14 6.08 16.95
N ALA A 62 -3.14 6.20 17.82
CA ALA A 62 -1.84 5.59 17.64
C ALA A 62 -1.94 4.06 17.57
N GLY A 63 -2.66 3.43 18.50
CA GLY A 63 -2.87 1.98 18.51
C GLY A 63 -3.57 1.47 17.24
N ILE A 64 -4.65 2.14 16.82
CA ILE A 64 -5.38 1.82 15.59
C ILE A 64 -4.47 1.96 14.35
N SER A 65 -3.66 3.02 14.28
CA SER A 65 -2.76 3.24 13.14
C SER A 65 -1.74 2.10 12.98
N VAL A 66 -1.19 1.61 14.08
CA VAL A 66 -0.24 0.48 14.08
C VAL A 66 -0.94 -0.82 13.69
N ALA A 67 -2.12 -1.10 14.25
CA ALA A 67 -2.87 -2.30 13.94
C ALA A 67 -3.24 -2.36 12.44
N ILE A 68 -3.74 -1.26 11.89
CA ILE A 68 -4.08 -1.15 10.47
C ILE A 68 -2.82 -1.37 9.60
N ARG A 69 -1.68 -0.80 9.97
CA ARG A 69 -0.41 -0.99 9.25
C ARG A 69 0.00 -2.46 9.20
N VAL A 70 -0.09 -3.18 10.33
CA VAL A 70 0.23 -4.62 10.40
C VAL A 70 -0.71 -5.43 9.52
N VAL A 71 -2.02 -5.18 9.58
CA VAL A 71 -3.02 -5.87 8.75
C VAL A 71 -2.72 -5.69 7.26
N PHE A 72 -2.46 -4.47 6.82
CA PHE A 72 -2.17 -4.22 5.41
C PHE A 72 -0.82 -4.79 4.95
N ILE A 73 0.21 -4.84 5.82
CA ILE A 73 1.48 -5.51 5.50
C ILE A 73 1.25 -7.01 5.32
N ASN A 74 0.50 -7.65 6.21
CA ASN A 74 0.17 -9.07 6.10
C ASN A 74 -0.62 -9.36 4.82
N LEU A 75 -1.63 -8.54 4.51
CA LEU A 75 -2.44 -8.66 3.30
C LEU A 75 -1.63 -8.40 2.00
N SER A 76 -0.57 -7.62 2.09
CA SER A 76 0.39 -7.32 1.00
C SER A 76 1.45 -8.43 0.81
N THR A 77 1.62 -9.31 1.79
CA THR A 77 2.58 -10.42 1.72
C THR A 77 2.00 -11.60 0.93
N GLU A 78 0.69 -11.81 1.05
CA GLU A 78 -0.10 -12.76 0.26
C GLU A 78 -0.31 -12.28 -1.18
N LYS A 79 0.55 -12.74 -2.12
CA LYS A 79 0.28 -12.94 -3.58
C LYS A 79 1.56 -13.00 -4.41
N LYS A 80 2.58 -13.70 -3.90
CA LYS A 80 3.84 -13.79 -4.64
C LYS A 80 3.76 -14.73 -5.85
N TYR A 81 2.77 -15.65 -5.95
CA TYR A 81 2.80 -16.70 -7.00
C TYR A 81 1.46 -17.18 -7.62
N THR A 82 0.28 -16.64 -7.27
CA THR A 82 -1.00 -17.25 -7.73
C THR A 82 -1.54 -16.74 -9.08
N ARG A 83 -0.91 -15.74 -9.70
CA ARG A 83 -1.48 -15.08 -10.88
C ARG A 83 -0.50 -14.88 -12.04
N PHE A 84 0.36 -15.86 -12.30
CA PHE A 84 0.93 -15.95 -13.64
C PHE A 84 -0.22 -16.22 -14.61
N ARG A 85 -0.63 -15.19 -15.35
CA ARG A 85 -1.53 -15.38 -16.49
C ARG A 85 -0.77 -16.34 -17.42
N LYS A 86 -1.20 -17.60 -17.49
CA LYS A 86 -0.78 -18.55 -18.54
C LYS A 86 -1.33 -18.03 -19.87
N LYS A 87 -0.81 -16.90 -20.35
CA LYS A 87 -0.97 -16.51 -21.74
C LYS A 87 -0.01 -17.40 -22.51
N VAL A 88 -0.51 -18.54 -22.99
CA VAL A 88 0.15 -19.33 -24.02
C VAL A 88 0.13 -18.46 -25.27
N PHE A 89 1.24 -17.79 -25.55
CA PHE A 89 1.45 -17.17 -26.85
C PHE A 89 1.89 -18.27 -27.80
N VAL A 90 1.04 -18.59 -28.79
CA VAL A 90 1.43 -19.46 -29.90
C VAL A 90 2.18 -18.58 -30.89
N ILE A 91 3.51 -18.64 -30.85
CA ILE A 91 4.37 -17.90 -31.79
C ILE A 91 4.39 -18.68 -33.09
N SER A 92 3.98 -18.05 -34.19
CA SER A 92 4.06 -18.64 -35.53
C SER A 92 5.49 -18.54 -36.08
N ASN A 93 5.93 -19.54 -36.85
CA ASN A 93 7.25 -19.53 -37.50
C ASN A 93 7.49 -18.27 -38.36
N LYS A 94 6.41 -17.67 -38.89
CA LYS A 94 6.47 -16.40 -39.63
C LYS A 94 6.88 -15.21 -38.76
N ASP A 95 6.45 -15.19 -37.50
CA ASP A 95 6.82 -14.14 -36.54
C ASP A 95 8.27 -14.29 -36.06
N LEU A 96 8.77 -15.53 -35.94
CA LEU A 96 10.19 -15.79 -35.63
C LEU A 96 11.11 -15.30 -36.75
N LEU A 97 10.75 -15.59 -38.01
CA LEU A 97 11.50 -15.17 -39.19
C LEU A 97 11.58 -13.64 -39.33
N HIS A 98 10.55 -12.93 -38.91
CA HIS A 98 10.52 -11.46 -38.97
C HIS A 98 11.30 -10.79 -37.82
N SER A 99 11.61 -11.52 -36.75
CA SER A 99 12.41 -11.05 -35.61
C SER A 99 13.91 -11.33 -35.76
N LEU A 100 14.31 -12.18 -36.70
CA LEU A 100 15.71 -12.60 -36.94
C LEU A 100 16.40 -11.78 -38.05
N LYS A 101 15.69 -10.83 -38.66
CA LYS A 101 16.18 -9.99 -39.75
C LYS A 101 16.38 -8.57 -39.25
#